data_AF-A0A8B6GML3-F1
#
_entry.id   AF-A0A8B6GML3-F1
#
_cell.length_a   1.000
_cell.length_b   1.000
_cell.length_c   1.000
_cell.angle_alpha   90.00
_cell.angle_beta   90.00
_cell.angle_gamma   90.00
#
_symmetry.space_group_name_H-M   'P 1'
#
loop_
_entity.id
_entity.type
_entity.pdbx_description
1 polymer ?
#
loop_
_entity_poly.entity_id
_entity_poly.type
_entity_poly.pdbx_seq_one_letter_code
_entity_poly.pdbx_strand_id
1 'polypeptide(L)'
;MMLKVMRSKPKNDQILCNATCLVANLSTSSEDQGGLQELLSCLCEIMKSDVKGSALLVQISRGVANFSAFPQNTDKLLQHLPVIVYKFLKSPDNIVKMHGMRAVLHLLSKKPSNTVEELLRDGAGDLLTNISRLPGVIDAIQTSLLTQAPSRSRPSFR
;
A
#
# COMPACT_ATOMS: atom_id res chain seq x y z
N MET A 1 -25.21 -4.28 5.24
CA MET A 1 -24.91 -4.76 6.62
C MET A 1 -23.48 -4.46 7.06
N MET A 2 -22.45 -4.89 6.33
CA MET A 2 -21.03 -4.68 6.70
C MET A 2 -20.64 -3.20 6.90
N LEU A 3 -21.09 -2.33 6.01
CA LEU A 3 -20.87 -0.89 6.12
C LEU A 3 -21.38 -0.30 7.45
N LYS A 4 -22.55 -0.76 7.92
CA LYS A 4 -23.15 -0.35 9.20
C LYS A 4 -22.26 -0.75 10.37
N VAL A 5 -21.72 -1.97 10.33
CA VAL A 5 -20.81 -2.50 11.37
C VAL A 5 -19.50 -1.70 11.42
N MET A 6 -18.90 -1.41 10.27
CA MET A 6 -17.66 -0.63 10.22
C MET A 6 -17.87 0.81 10.72
N ARG A 7 -18.98 1.44 10.34
CA ARG A 7 -19.34 2.80 10.79
C ARG A 7 -19.69 2.87 12.27
N SER A 8 -20.27 1.81 12.84
CA SER A 8 -20.67 1.80 14.25
C SER A 8 -19.50 1.66 15.22
N LYS A 9 -18.29 1.37 14.74
CA LYS A 9 -17.07 1.20 15.55
C LYS A 9 -17.33 0.37 16.82
N PRO A 10 -17.69 -0.92 16.66
CA PRO A 10 -18.14 -1.74 17.78
C PRO A 10 -17.07 -1.79 18.88
N LYS A 11 -17.49 -1.80 20.15
CA LYS A 11 -16.57 -1.94 21.30
C LYS A 11 -15.76 -3.23 21.27
N ASN A 12 -16.25 -4.25 20.58
CA ASN A 12 -15.53 -5.50 20.38
C ASN A 12 -14.65 -5.39 19.12
N ASP A 13 -13.35 -5.23 19.35
CA ASP A 13 -12.34 -5.12 18.30
C ASP A 13 -12.31 -6.32 17.35
N GLN A 14 -12.70 -7.52 17.80
CA GLN A 14 -12.76 -8.71 16.95
C GLN A 14 -13.86 -8.58 15.88
N ILE A 15 -14.99 -7.93 16.20
CA ILE A 15 -16.06 -7.69 15.21
C ILE A 15 -15.53 -6.76 14.12
N LEU A 16 -14.84 -5.69 14.51
CA LEU A 16 -14.24 -4.75 13.57
C LEU A 16 -13.13 -5.41 12.74
N CYS A 17 -12.30 -6.26 13.37
CA CYS A 17 -11.26 -7.04 12.70
C CYS A 17 -11.86 -7.98 11.65
N ASN A 18 -12.90 -8.74 11.99
CA ASN A 18 -13.57 -9.66 11.07
C ASN A 18 -14.24 -8.92 9.91
N ALA A 19 -14.92 -7.80 10.18
CA ALA A 19 -15.51 -6.96 9.14
C ALA A 19 -14.44 -6.40 8.18
N THR A 20 -13.33 -5.94 8.73
CA THR A 20 -12.21 -5.42 7.94
C THR A 20 -11.53 -6.52 7.12
N CYS A 21 -11.39 -7.72 7.68
CA CYS A 21 -10.88 -8.90 6.99
C CYS A 21 -11.74 -9.23 5.76
N LEU A 22 -13.06 -9.21 5.91
CA LEU A 22 -14.00 -9.43 4.82
C LEU A 22 -13.86 -8.37 3.72
N VAL A 23 -13.76 -7.08 4.09
CA VAL A 23 -13.49 -6.00 3.12
C VAL A 23 -12.18 -6.23 2.38
N ALA A 24 -11.11 -6.61 3.09
CA ALA A 24 -9.81 -6.86 2.49
C ALA A 24 -9.82 -8.06 1.52
N ASN A 25 -10.68 -9.06 1.76
CA ASN A 25 -10.89 -10.16 0.83
C ASN A 25 -11.67 -9.70 -0.41
N LEU A 26 -12.75 -8.94 -0.24
CA LEU A 26 -13.54 -8.43 -1.36
C LEU A 26 -12.76 -7.46 -2.25
N SER A 27 -11.83 -6.70 -1.65
CA SER A 27 -11.05 -5.70 -2.38
C SER A 27 -10.05 -6.29 -3.37
N THR A 28 -9.93 -7.62 -3.50
CA THR A 28 -9.14 -8.26 -4.57
C THR A 28 -9.90 -8.39 -5.89
N SER A 29 -11.23 -8.27 -5.90
CA SER A 29 -12.06 -8.40 -7.10
C SER A 29 -12.00 -7.13 -7.94
N SER A 30 -11.59 -7.22 -9.21
CA SER A 30 -11.60 -6.07 -10.14
C SER A 30 -13.01 -5.61 -10.50
N GLU A 31 -13.97 -6.54 -10.54
CA GLU A 31 -15.35 -6.30 -10.99
C GLU A 31 -16.15 -5.50 -9.95
N ASP A 32 -15.89 -5.74 -8.67
CA ASP A 32 -16.69 -5.15 -7.58
C ASP A 32 -16.22 -3.76 -7.16
N GLN A 33 -15.09 -3.26 -7.68
CA GLN A 33 -14.46 -2.03 -7.19
C GLN A 33 -15.38 -0.81 -7.22
N GLY A 34 -16.31 -0.73 -8.18
CA GLY A 34 -17.33 0.33 -8.21
C GLY A 34 -18.28 0.27 -7.00
N GLY A 35 -18.73 -0.93 -6.61
CA GLY A 35 -19.62 -1.13 -5.46
C GLY A 35 -18.93 -1.05 -4.10
N LEU A 36 -17.60 -1.20 -4.06
CA LEU A 36 -16.81 -1.21 -2.81
C LEU A 36 -16.36 0.19 -2.35
N GLN A 37 -16.71 1.26 -3.06
CA GLN A 37 -16.21 2.62 -2.79
C GLN A 37 -16.52 3.13 -1.38
N GLU A 38 -17.71 2.82 -0.84
CA GLU A 38 -18.08 3.20 0.52
C GLU A 38 -17.31 2.41 1.59
N LEU A 39 -16.95 1.17 1.29
CA LEU A 39 -16.13 0.34 2.18
C LEU A 39 -14.69 0.82 2.19
N LEU A 40 -14.16 1.23 1.03
CA LEU A 40 -12.88 1.93 0.94
C LEU A 40 -12.90 3.22 1.78
N SER A 41 -13.95 4.05 1.70
CA SER A 41 -14.09 5.23 2.58
C SER A 41 -13.98 4.83 4.05
N CYS A 42 -14.78 3.85 4.47
CA CYS A 42 -14.81 3.43 5.87
C CYS A 42 -13.46 2.87 6.33
N LEU A 43 -12.77 2.13 5.46
CA LEU A 43 -11.44 1.60 5.74
C LEU A 43 -10.43 2.73 5.98
N CYS A 44 -10.45 3.77 5.15
CA CYS A 44 -9.61 4.95 5.32
C CYS A 44 -9.95 5.74 6.61
N GLU A 45 -11.23 5.82 6.98
CA GLU A 45 -11.65 6.43 8.25
C GLU A 45 -11.17 5.63 9.48
N ILE A 46 -11.26 4.30 9.44
CA ILE A 46 -10.75 3.44 10.51
C ILE A 46 -9.23 3.56 10.59
N MET A 47 -8.53 3.57 9.46
CA MET A 47 -7.08 3.76 9.40
C MET A 47 -6.62 5.03 10.13
N LYS A 48 -7.37 6.13 9.98
CA LYS A 48 -7.07 7.40 10.69
C LYS A 48 -7.24 7.32 12.21
N SER A 49 -8.05 6.39 12.72
CA SER A 49 -8.31 6.23 14.16
C SER A 49 -7.12 5.58 14.89
N ASP A 50 -7.00 5.75 16.21
CA ASP A 50 -5.96 5.09 17.02
C ASP A 50 -6.26 3.58 17.16
N VAL A 51 -5.72 2.79 16.24
CA VAL A 51 -5.90 1.33 16.18
C VAL A 51 -4.86 0.66 17.08
N LYS A 52 -5.29 0.11 18.21
CA LYS A 52 -4.41 -0.53 19.20
C LYS A 52 -4.08 -1.99 18.87
N GLY A 53 -4.93 -2.68 18.11
CA GLY A 53 -4.78 -4.10 17.79
C GLY A 53 -3.93 -4.33 16.53
N SER A 54 -2.81 -5.06 16.67
CA SER A 54 -1.94 -5.45 15.54
C SER A 54 -2.72 -6.22 14.45
N ALA A 55 -3.59 -7.16 14.86
CA ALA A 55 -4.41 -7.94 13.95
C ALA A 55 -5.32 -7.07 13.07
N LEU A 56 -5.98 -6.07 13.66
CA LEU A 56 -6.82 -5.14 12.91
C LEU A 56 -5.98 -4.31 11.94
N LEU A 57 -4.81 -3.82 12.37
CA LEU A 57 -3.91 -3.04 11.50
C LEU A 57 -3.42 -3.85 10.30
N VAL A 58 -3.15 -5.14 10.48
CA VAL A 58 -2.85 -6.08 9.37
C VAL A 58 -4.00 -6.13 8.38
N GLN A 59 -5.25 -6.26 8.85
CA GLN A 59 -6.40 -6.33 7.93
C GLN A 59 -6.63 -5.00 7.20
N ILE A 60 -6.46 -3.87 7.87
CA ILE A 60 -6.60 -2.54 7.26
C ILE A 60 -5.53 -2.35 6.18
N SER A 61 -4.26 -2.59 6.52
CA SER A 61 -3.15 -2.41 5.58
C SER A 61 -3.28 -3.33 4.36
N ARG A 62 -3.69 -4.59 4.58
CA ARG A 62 -4.00 -5.53 3.49
C ARG A 62 -5.10 -5.02 2.58
N GLY A 63 -6.20 -4.54 3.15
CA GLY A 63 -7.33 -4.01 2.39
C GLY A 63 -6.93 -2.79 1.56
N VAL A 64 -6.18 -1.84 2.14
CA VAL A 64 -5.66 -0.65 1.45
C VAL A 64 -4.71 -1.04 0.32
N ALA A 65 -3.80 -1.98 0.55
CA ALA A 65 -2.88 -2.48 -0.47
C ALA A 65 -3.64 -3.12 -1.65
N ASN A 66 -4.70 -3.88 -1.38
CA ASN A 66 -5.53 -4.48 -2.42
C ASN A 66 -6.30 -3.41 -3.21
N PHE A 67 -6.95 -2.45 -2.53
CA PHE A 67 -7.65 -1.34 -3.20
C PHE A 67 -6.71 -0.50 -4.08
N SER A 68 -5.47 -0.25 -3.62
CA SER A 68 -4.48 0.54 -4.37
C SER A 68 -4.09 -0.08 -5.71
N ALA A 69 -4.31 -1.39 -5.91
CA ALA A 69 -4.02 -2.06 -7.16
C ALA A 69 -4.87 -1.49 -8.31
N PHE A 70 -6.06 -0.97 -8.02
CA PHE A 70 -7.05 -0.56 -9.02
C PHE A 70 -7.02 0.95 -9.30
N PRO A 71 -6.91 1.39 -10.57
CA PRO A 71 -6.78 2.81 -10.93
C PRO A 71 -7.86 3.72 -10.37
N GLN A 72 -9.13 3.30 -10.34
CA GLN A 72 -10.24 4.12 -9.84
C GLN A 72 -10.14 4.52 -8.36
N ASN A 73 -9.32 3.82 -7.57
CA ASN A 73 -9.15 4.10 -6.15
C ASN A 73 -7.98 5.06 -5.85
N THR A 74 -7.16 5.35 -6.87
CA THR A 74 -5.86 6.01 -6.71
C THR A 74 -5.98 7.39 -6.08
N ASP A 75 -6.84 8.26 -6.62
CA ASP A 75 -6.95 9.65 -6.16
C ASP A 75 -7.42 9.72 -4.70
N LYS A 76 -8.33 8.83 -4.30
CA LYS A 76 -8.80 8.72 -2.92
C LYS A 76 -7.70 8.23 -1.98
N LEU A 77 -6.94 7.23 -2.39
CA LEU A 77 -5.85 6.70 -1.57
C LEU A 77 -4.68 7.67 -1.46
N LEU A 78 -4.43 8.49 -2.48
CA LEU A 78 -3.44 9.57 -2.42
C LEU A 78 -3.77 10.60 -1.34
N GLN A 79 -5.06 10.94 -1.14
CA GLN A 79 -5.49 11.83 -0.04
C GLN A 79 -5.16 11.26 1.35
N HIS A 80 -4.90 9.95 1.43
CA HIS A 80 -4.54 9.26 2.67
C HIS A 80 -3.09 8.75 2.67
N LEU A 81 -2.29 9.06 1.65
CA LEU A 81 -0.90 8.63 1.55
C LEU A 81 -0.05 9.01 2.77
N PRO A 82 -0.16 10.21 3.37
CA PRO A 82 0.60 10.54 4.59
C PRO A 82 0.33 9.55 5.73
N VAL A 83 -0.93 9.12 5.89
CA VAL A 83 -1.35 8.17 6.93
C VAL A 83 -0.87 6.75 6.58
N ILE A 84 -0.90 6.37 5.31
CA ILE A 84 -0.39 5.08 4.82
C ILE A 84 1.12 4.99 5.11
N VAL A 85 1.88 6.05 4.83
CA VAL A 85 3.31 6.12 5.14
C VAL A 85 3.52 5.96 6.64
N TYR A 86 2.89 6.82 7.44
CA TYR A 86 3.10 6.85 8.89
C TYR A 86 2.69 5.55 9.58
N LYS A 87 1.52 4.99 9.25
CA LYS A 87 0.98 3.82 9.95
C LYS A 87 1.43 2.48 9.37
N PHE A 88 1.67 2.41 8.07
CA PHE A 88 2.00 1.14 7.42
C PHE A 88 3.46 1.05 7.06
N LEU A 89 3.97 1.96 6.23
CA LEU A 89 5.36 1.89 5.75
C LEU A 89 6.38 1.95 6.89
N LYS A 90 6.11 2.78 7.91
CA LYS A 90 6.96 2.94 9.09
C LYS A 90 6.59 2.00 10.24
N SER A 91 5.66 1.06 10.02
CA SER A 91 5.21 0.13 11.05
C SER A 91 6.35 -0.76 11.57
N PRO A 92 6.42 -1.03 12.88
CA PRO A 92 7.33 -2.05 13.40
C PRO A 92 6.91 -3.47 12.99
N ASP A 93 5.62 -3.68 12.67
CA ASP A 93 5.12 -4.97 12.20
C ASP A 93 5.48 -5.18 10.72
N ASN A 94 6.21 -6.26 10.44
CA ASN A 94 6.69 -6.53 9.09
C ASN A 94 5.57 -6.82 8.10
N ILE A 95 4.48 -7.47 8.51
CA ILE A 95 3.35 -7.78 7.61
C ILE A 95 2.64 -6.49 7.21
N VAL A 96 2.37 -5.63 8.19
CA VAL A 96 1.79 -4.30 7.95
C VAL A 96 2.67 -3.48 7.01
N LYS A 97 3.99 -3.50 7.25
CA LYS A 97 4.98 -2.82 6.42
C LYS A 97 4.99 -3.31 4.97
N MET A 98 4.95 -4.62 4.74
CA MET A 98 4.89 -5.19 3.39
C MET A 98 3.61 -4.76 2.65
N HIS A 99 2.47 -4.71 3.34
CA HIS A 99 1.25 -4.16 2.75
C HIS A 99 1.35 -2.65 2.49
N GLY A 100 1.98 -1.89 3.38
CA GLY A 100 2.28 -0.47 3.17
C GLY A 100 3.13 -0.24 1.92
N MET A 101 4.21 -1.00 1.75
CA MET A 101 5.05 -0.96 0.55
C MET A 101 4.27 -1.28 -0.71
N ARG A 102 3.45 -2.36 -0.70
CA ARG A 102 2.58 -2.69 -1.84
C ARG A 102 1.64 -1.53 -2.20
N ALA A 103 1.01 -0.91 -1.20
CA ALA A 103 0.13 0.22 -1.43
C ALA A 103 0.87 1.41 -2.06
N VAL A 104 2.00 1.80 -1.48
CA VAL A 104 2.82 2.93 -1.98
C VAL A 104 3.33 2.65 -3.40
N LEU A 105 3.83 1.44 -3.68
CA LEU A 105 4.32 1.08 -5.02
C LEU A 105 3.20 1.09 -6.07
N HIS A 106 2.00 0.64 -5.72
CA HIS A 106 0.85 0.73 -6.61
C HIS A 106 0.41 2.18 -6.89
N LEU A 107 0.54 3.08 -5.91
CA LEU A 107 0.26 4.51 -6.10
C LEU A 107 1.37 5.16 -6.94
N LEU A 108 2.63 4.85 -6.65
CA LEU A 108 3.80 5.31 -7.40
C LEU A 108 3.70 4.94 -8.88
N SER A 109 3.25 3.71 -9.19
CA SER A 109 3.10 3.25 -10.57
C SER A 109 1.99 3.95 -11.35
N LYS A 110 1.04 4.63 -10.68
CA LYS A 110 -0.13 5.27 -11.30
C LYS A 110 -0.05 6.79 -11.29
N LYS A 111 0.48 7.36 -10.21
CA LYS A 111 0.60 8.81 -9.97
C LYS A 111 1.99 9.10 -9.38
N PRO A 112 3.06 8.96 -10.19
CA PRO A 112 4.43 9.02 -9.70
C PRO A 112 4.76 10.38 -9.06
N SER A 113 4.45 11.50 -9.71
CA SER A 113 4.78 12.83 -9.20
C SER A 113 4.17 13.11 -7.82
N ASN A 114 2.87 12.82 -7.64
CA ASN A 114 2.20 13.01 -6.35
C ASN A 114 2.75 12.09 -5.27
N THR A 115 3.03 10.83 -5.62
CA THR A 115 3.53 9.85 -4.66
C THR A 115 4.96 10.19 -4.23
N VAL A 116 5.82 10.59 -5.17
CA VAL A 116 7.19 11.03 -4.88
C VAL A 116 7.21 12.29 -4.03
N GLU A 117 6.39 13.28 -4.35
CA GLU A 117 6.31 14.51 -3.55
C GLU A 117 5.99 14.22 -2.08
N GLU A 118 5.02 13.33 -1.83
CA GLU A 118 4.67 12.95 -0.46
C GLU A 118 5.77 12.12 0.21
N LEU A 119 6.39 11.17 -0.50
CA LEU A 119 7.50 10.38 0.04
C LEU A 119 8.73 11.22 0.39
N LEU A 120 9.01 12.28 -0.39
CA LEU A 120 10.10 13.21 -0.11
C LEU A 120 9.86 14.02 1.17
N ARG A 121 8.59 14.26 1.53
CA ARG A 121 8.23 14.89 2.81
C ARG A 121 8.44 13.93 3.97
N ASP A 122 7.97 12.69 3.83
CA ASP A 122 8.21 11.62 4.80
C ASP A 122 8.10 10.23 4.14
N GLY A 123 9.00 9.31 4.51
CA GLY A 123 8.92 7.90 4.14
C GLY A 123 9.73 7.43 2.91
N ALA A 124 10.36 8.31 2.12
CA ALA A 124 11.23 7.88 1.01
C ALA A 124 12.38 6.98 1.48
N GLY A 125 13.04 7.36 2.58
CA GLY A 125 14.13 6.57 3.17
C GLY A 125 13.65 5.20 3.64
N ASP A 126 12.49 5.12 4.29
CA ASP A 126 11.86 3.87 4.70
C ASP A 126 11.53 2.98 3.50
N LEU A 127 10.93 3.55 2.45
CA LEU A 127 10.60 2.80 1.24
C LEU A 127 11.86 2.21 0.59
N LEU A 128 12.88 3.03 0.33
CA LEU A 128 14.12 2.59 -0.32
C LEU A 128 14.89 1.58 0.52
N THR A 129 14.95 1.78 1.84
CA THR A 129 15.60 0.84 2.77
C THR A 129 14.88 -0.51 2.81
N ASN A 130 13.55 -0.53 2.73
CA ASN A 130 12.82 -1.78 2.72
C ASN A 130 12.87 -2.45 1.34
N ILE A 131 12.83 -1.68 0.24
CA ILE A 131 13.00 -2.18 -1.14
C ILE A 131 14.36 -2.87 -1.30
N SER A 132 15.44 -2.28 -0.78
CA SER A 132 16.78 -2.84 -0.91
C SER A 132 16.96 -4.18 -0.18
N ARG A 133 16.07 -4.50 0.77
CA ARG A 133 16.05 -5.78 1.49
C ARG A 133 15.19 -6.85 0.81
N LEU A 134 14.45 -6.50 -0.24
CA LEU A 134 13.63 -7.47 -0.97
C LEU A 134 14.53 -8.31 -1.89
N PRO A 135 14.50 -9.66 -1.77
CA PRO A 135 15.30 -10.53 -2.61
C PRO A 135 15.06 -10.28 -4.10
N GLY A 136 16.14 -10.13 -4.87
CA GLY A 136 16.10 -9.97 -6.33
C GLY A 136 15.67 -8.60 -6.85
N VAL A 137 15.27 -7.65 -5.98
CA VAL A 137 14.79 -6.33 -6.47
C VAL A 137 15.92 -5.47 -7.03
N ILE A 138 17.08 -5.44 -6.38
CA ILE A 138 18.23 -4.69 -6.89
C ILE A 138 18.70 -5.25 -8.24
N ASP A 139 18.76 -6.57 -8.37
CA ASP A 139 19.15 -7.24 -9.62
C ASP A 139 18.13 -6.95 -10.74
N ALA A 140 16.83 -6.95 -10.43
CA ALA A 140 15.78 -6.61 -11.38
C ALA A 140 15.90 -5.14 -11.86
N ILE A 141 16.20 -4.21 -10.95
CA ILE A 141 16.45 -2.80 -11.28
C ILE A 141 17.69 -2.70 -12.18
N GLN A 142 18.81 -3.32 -11.80
CA GLN A 142 20.05 -3.29 -12.57
C GLN A 142 19.88 -3.89 -13.97
N THR A 143 19.17 -5.02 -14.07
CA THR A 143 18.87 -5.67 -15.35
C THR A 143 18.04 -4.77 -16.26
N SER A 144 17.02 -4.11 -15.70
CA SER A 144 16.20 -3.15 -16.44
C SER A 144 17.02 -1.95 -16.91
N LEU A 145 17.90 -1.41 -16.05
CA LEU A 145 18.79 -0.31 -16.40
C LEU A 145 19.78 -0.69 -17.51
N LEU A 146 20.41 -1.87 -17.45
CA LEU A 146 21.34 -2.35 -18.48
C LEU A 146 20.65 -2.58 -19.83
N THR A 147 19.36 -2.93 -19.83
CA THR A 147 18.58 -3.03 -21.06
C THR A 147 18.43 -1.67 -21.75
N GLN A 148 18.22 -0.62 -20.96
CA GLN A 148 18.02 0.75 -21.47
C GLN A 148 19.34 1.48 -21.73
N ALA A 149 20.40 1.17 -20.98
CA ALA A 149 21.73 1.76 -21.08
C ALA A 149 22.82 0.67 -20.98
N PRO A 150 23.08 -0.06 -22.09
CA PRO A 150 24.04 -1.17 -22.08
C PRO A 150 25.46 -0.71 -21.78
N SER A 151 26.19 -1.51 -21.01
CA SER A 151 27.63 -1.29 -20.80
C SER A 151 28.38 -1.44 -22.13
N ARG A 152 29.03 -0.36 -22.58
CA ARG A 152 29.91 -0.42 -23.75
C ARG A 152 31.30 -0.84 -23.31
N SER A 153 31.72 -2.06 -23.66
CA SER A 153 33.13 -2.42 -23.67
C SER A 153 33.77 -1.89 -24.95
N ARG A 154 34.97 -1.28 -24.88
CA ARG A 154 35.75 -0.93 -26.07
C ARG A 154 35.91 -2.18 -26.95
N PRO A 155 35.75 -2.09 -28.28
CA PRO A 155 36.08 -3.21 -29.15
C PRO A 155 37.57 -3.55 -28.96
N SER A 156 37.85 -4.82 -28.64
CA SER A 156 39.21 -5.34 -28.67
C SER A 156 39.63 -5.48 -30.13
N PHE A 157 40.36 -4.49 -30.64
CA PHE A 157 41.08 -4.65 -31.90
C PHE A 157 42.24 -5.61 -31.63
N ARG A 158 42.14 -6.83 -32.18
CA ARG A 158 43.29 -7.70 -32.40
C ARG A 158 43.93 -7.34 -33.73
#